data_AF-A0A531MPU6-F1
#
_entry.id   AF-A0A531MPU6-F1
#
_cell.length_a   1.000
_cell.length_b   1.000
_cell.length_c   1.000
_cell.angle_alpha   90.00
_cell.angle_beta   90.00
_cell.angle_gamma   90.00
#
_symmetry.space_group_name_H-M   'P 1'
#
loop_
_entity.id
_entity.type
_entity.pdbx_description
1 polymer ?
#
loop_
_entity_poly.entity_id
_entity_poly.type
_entity_poly.pdbx_seq_one_letter_code
_entity_poly.pdbx_strand_id
1 'polypeptide(L)'
;IEGLLRVDALGYMPRGYVGAISAVDAQEAFDAGAFAVGVAEQGGGSVALQYDGSKIVLKKVPLKNVAGKTRHMPDDFMKPDANQLSETGMAYLKRLVPEKYKVGKPFV
;
A
#
# COMPACT_ATOMS: atom_id res chain seq x y z
N ILE A 1 22.32 -8.57 -33.02
CA ILE A 1 22.87 -8.94 -31.69
C ILE A 1 21.75 -9.70 -30.99
N GLU A 2 21.75 -11.02 -31.09
CA GLU A 2 20.79 -11.86 -30.36
C GLU A 2 21.29 -11.99 -28.92
N GLY A 3 20.78 -11.14 -28.03
CA GLY A 3 21.13 -11.16 -26.61
C GLY A 3 20.28 -12.19 -25.87
N LEU A 4 20.92 -13.01 -25.03
CA LEU A 4 20.24 -13.87 -24.06
C LEU A 4 19.35 -13.01 -23.14
N LEU A 5 18.06 -13.32 -23.10
CA LEU A 5 17.11 -12.71 -22.17
C LEU A 5 17.32 -13.30 -20.77
N ARG A 6 17.43 -12.43 -19.76
CA ARG A 6 17.39 -12.81 -18.35
C ARG A 6 16.03 -12.43 -17.77
N VAL A 7 15.39 -13.38 -17.10
CA VAL A 7 14.11 -13.21 -16.43
C VAL A 7 14.25 -13.76 -15.02
N ASP A 8 13.98 -12.94 -14.01
CA ASP A 8 14.04 -13.31 -12.59
C ASP A 8 12.63 -13.21 -11.97
N ALA A 9 12.28 -14.16 -11.11
CA ALA A 9 11.06 -14.13 -10.31
C ALA A 9 11.40 -13.85 -8.84
N LEU A 10 10.96 -12.71 -8.31
CA LEU A 10 11.35 -12.26 -6.96
C LEU A 10 10.68 -13.05 -5.83
N GLY A 11 9.63 -13.81 -6.12
CA GLY A 11 8.95 -14.68 -5.16
C GLY A 11 8.48 -13.93 -3.91
N TYR A 12 8.87 -14.42 -2.73
CA TYR A 12 8.46 -13.85 -1.44
C TYR A 12 9.21 -12.58 -1.03
N MET A 13 10.34 -12.30 -1.65
CA MET A 13 11.24 -11.22 -1.24
C MET A 13 10.53 -9.87 -1.07
N PRO A 14 9.66 -9.40 -1.99
CA PRO A 14 9.02 -8.09 -1.87
C PRO A 14 8.05 -7.94 -0.68
N ARG A 15 7.63 -9.04 -0.03
CA ARG A 15 6.66 -9.02 1.07
C ARG A 15 7.29 -9.00 2.46
N GLY A 16 8.55 -9.42 2.58
CA GLY A 16 9.21 -9.61 3.88
C GLY A 16 10.59 -8.95 3.96
N TYR A 17 10.96 -8.11 2.99
CA TYR A 17 12.28 -7.52 2.97
C TYR A 17 12.39 -6.38 4.00
N VAL A 18 12.82 -6.74 5.21
CA VAL A 18 13.08 -5.80 6.33
C VAL A 18 14.12 -4.73 5.98
N GLY A 19 14.90 -4.94 4.93
CA GLY A 19 15.84 -3.96 4.39
C GLY A 19 15.19 -2.84 3.57
N ALA A 20 13.88 -2.88 3.26
CA ALA A 20 13.21 -1.83 2.51
C ALA A 20 11.82 -1.53 3.08
N ILE A 21 11.78 -0.83 4.21
CA ILE A 21 10.52 -0.45 4.87
C ILE A 21 10.13 0.96 4.44
N SER A 22 8.89 1.14 3.99
CA SER A 22 8.29 2.45 3.77
C SER A 22 7.94 3.08 5.11
N ALA A 23 8.44 4.30 5.37
CA ALA A 23 8.09 5.03 6.58
C ALA A 23 6.60 5.39 6.64
N VAL A 24 5.99 5.63 5.47
CA VAL A 24 4.55 5.88 5.34
C VAL A 24 3.78 4.63 5.74
N ASP A 25 4.13 3.47 5.17
CA ASP A 25 3.46 2.19 5.47
C ASP A 25 3.61 1.82 6.96
N ALA A 26 4.81 1.99 7.53
CA ALA A 26 5.05 1.70 8.94
C ALA A 26 4.20 2.59 9.87
N GLN A 27 4.13 3.89 9.60
CA GLN A 27 3.34 4.84 10.40
C GLN A 27 1.83 4.57 10.23
N GLU A 28 1.35 4.46 8.99
CA GLU A 28 -0.05 4.22 8.68
C GLU A 28 -0.55 2.88 9.26
N ALA A 29 0.27 1.82 9.24
CA ALA A 29 -0.05 0.54 9.85
C ALA A 29 -0.12 0.61 11.39
N PHE A 30 0.82 1.32 12.02
CA PHE A 30 0.80 1.53 13.47
C PHE A 30 -0.45 2.31 13.90
N ASP A 31 -0.74 3.42 13.23
CA ASP A 31 -1.90 4.27 13.54
C ASP A 31 -3.21 3.52 13.36
N ALA A 32 -3.32 2.70 12.30
CA ALA A 32 -4.49 1.85 12.07
C ALA A 32 -4.69 0.83 13.20
N GLY A 33 -3.61 0.20 13.68
CA GLY A 33 -3.65 -0.72 14.81
C GLY A 33 -4.07 -0.02 16.11
N ALA A 34 -3.49 1.14 16.41
CA ALA A 34 -3.85 1.93 17.57
C ALA A 34 -5.34 2.37 17.54
N PHE A 35 -5.82 2.84 16.38
CA PHE A 35 -7.23 3.19 16.19
C PHE A 35 -8.17 1.97 16.33
N ALA A 36 -7.72 0.79 15.91
CA ALA A 36 -8.49 -0.45 16.03
C ALA A 36 -8.83 -0.81 17.48
N VAL A 37 -7.97 -0.45 18.45
CA VAL A 37 -8.23 -0.67 19.88
C VAL A 37 -9.51 0.05 20.31
N GLY A 38 -9.66 1.34 19.96
CA GLY A 38 -10.88 2.09 20.26
C GLY A 38 -12.10 1.60 19.45
N VAL A 39 -11.89 1.12 18.21
CA VAL A 39 -12.97 0.51 17.42
C VAL A 39 -13.50 -0.77 18.06
N ALA A 40 -12.65 -1.54 18.74
CA ALA A 40 -13.05 -2.76 19.45
C ALA A 40 -14.05 -2.45 20.58
N GLU A 41 -13.83 -1.40 21.37
CA GLU A 41 -14.74 -0.95 22.43
C GLU A 41 -16.12 -0.54 21.90
N GLN A 42 -16.18 -0.07 20.65
CA GLN A 42 -17.41 0.32 19.97
C GLN A 42 -18.15 -0.88 19.32
N GLY A 43 -17.79 -2.12 19.67
CA GLY A 43 -18.38 -3.34 19.08
C GLY A 43 -17.71 -3.81 17.79
N GLY A 44 -16.52 -3.31 17.47
CA GLY A 44 -15.70 -3.79 16.35
C GLY A 44 -16.09 -3.25 14.97
N GLY A 45 -15.25 -3.53 13.96
CA GLY A 45 -15.40 -3.08 12.58
C GLY A 45 -14.09 -3.18 11.80
N SER A 46 -14.12 -2.84 10.51
CA SER A 46 -12.89 -2.67 9.73
C SER A 46 -12.36 -1.26 9.92
N VAL A 47 -11.04 -1.11 10.10
CA VAL A 47 -10.35 0.18 10.08
C VAL A 47 -9.90 0.46 8.65
N ALA A 48 -10.45 1.51 8.05
CA ALA A 48 -10.12 1.94 6.71
C ALA A 48 -9.25 3.20 6.75
N LEU A 49 -8.17 3.18 5.95
CA LEU A 49 -7.34 4.35 5.67
C LEU A 49 -7.94 5.06 4.46
N GLN A 50 -8.38 6.31 4.63
CA GLN A 50 -8.98 7.12 3.57
C GLN A 50 -8.14 8.37 3.31
N TYR A 51 -7.71 8.57 2.06
CA TYR A 51 -7.06 9.81 1.67
C TYR A 51 -8.11 10.89 1.40
N ASP A 52 -8.04 12.02 2.11
CA ASP A 52 -9.00 13.12 1.97
C ASP A 52 -8.57 14.19 0.94
N GLY A 53 -7.48 13.94 0.21
CA GLY A 53 -6.85 14.90 -0.69
C GLY A 53 -5.64 15.62 -0.07
N SER A 54 -5.43 15.46 1.24
CA SER A 54 -4.27 16.03 1.95
C SER A 54 -3.54 15.00 2.81
N LYS A 55 -4.28 14.16 3.55
CA LYS A 55 -3.74 13.18 4.49
C LYS A 55 -4.59 11.92 4.56
N ILE A 56 -4.06 10.89 5.21
CA ILE A 56 -4.85 9.72 5.60
C ILE A 56 -5.67 10.03 6.85
N VAL A 57 -6.93 9.61 6.79
CA VAL A 57 -7.89 9.64 7.89
C VAL A 57 -8.36 8.21 8.16
N LEU A 58 -8.32 7.80 9.42
CA LEU A 58 -8.78 6.49 9.85
C LEU A 58 -10.28 6.53 10.12
N LYS A 59 -11.01 5.54 9.60
CA LYS A 59 -12.45 5.40 9.82
C LYS A 59 -12.83 3.97 10.14
N LYS A 60 -13.74 3.83 11.11
CA LYS A 60 -14.50 2.60 11.32
C LYS A 60 -15.49 2.42 10.17
N VAL A 61 -15.43 1.30 9.47
CA VAL A 61 -16.41 0.92 8.44
C VAL A 61 -17.06 -0.44 8.80
N PRO A 62 -18.37 -0.61 8.54
CA PRO A 62 -19.04 -1.89 8.75
C PRO A 62 -18.38 -3.02 7.94
N LEU A 63 -18.22 -4.20 8.54
CA LEU A 63 -17.59 -5.35 7.86
C LEU A 63 -18.32 -5.76 6.57
N LYS A 64 -19.65 -5.65 6.53
CA LYS A 64 -20.45 -5.88 5.32
C LYS A 64 -20.06 -5.00 4.13
N ASN A 65 -19.42 -3.85 4.37
CA ASN A 65 -18.98 -2.96 3.31
C ASN A 65 -17.73 -3.48 2.60
N VAL A 66 -16.95 -4.36 3.22
CA VAL A 66 -15.67 -4.88 2.71
C VAL A 66 -15.67 -6.39 2.48
N ALA A 67 -16.50 -7.14 3.20
CA ALA A 67 -16.57 -8.60 3.09
C ALA A 67 -16.92 -9.05 1.66
N GLY A 68 -16.08 -9.91 1.09
CA GLY A 68 -16.27 -10.44 -0.26
C GLY A 68 -16.12 -9.42 -1.39
N LYS A 69 -15.59 -8.22 -1.11
CA LYS A 69 -15.37 -7.20 -2.12
C LYS A 69 -13.90 -7.07 -2.48
N THR A 70 -13.63 -6.92 -3.76
CA THR A 70 -12.29 -6.68 -4.29
C THR A 70 -12.21 -5.24 -4.80
N ARG A 71 -11.15 -4.53 -4.38
CA ARG A 71 -10.79 -3.27 -5.01
C ARG A 71 -9.97 -3.57 -6.25
N HIS A 72 -10.56 -3.33 -7.43
CA HIS A 72 -9.82 -3.38 -8.68
C HIS A 72 -8.90 -2.17 -8.79
N MET A 73 -7.78 -2.34 -9.50
CA MET A 73 -6.96 -1.20 -9.91
C MET A 73 -7.84 -0.29 -10.79
N PRO A 74 -7.93 1.01 -10.52
CA PRO A 74 -8.69 1.93 -11.36
C PRO A 74 -8.15 1.93 -12.80
N ASP A 75 -9.05 1.98 -13.78
CA ASP A 75 -8.66 1.96 -15.20
C ASP A 75 -7.80 3.18 -15.56
N ASP A 76 -8.03 4.32 -14.90
CA ASP A 76 -7.28 5.57 -15.09
C ASP A 76 -5.90 5.56 -14.45
N PHE A 77 -5.44 4.47 -13.82
CA PHE A 77 -4.07 4.33 -13.33
C PHE A 77 -3.08 3.95 -14.42
N MET A 78 -3.56 3.48 -15.57
CA MET A 78 -2.74 3.09 -16.71
C MET A 78 -2.99 4.02 -17.90
N LYS A 79 -1.98 4.20 -18.76
CA LYS A 79 -2.20 4.81 -20.08
C LYS A 79 -2.94 3.80 -20.97
N PRO A 80 -3.91 4.23 -21.80
CA PRO A 80 -4.72 3.31 -22.62
C PRO A 80 -3.90 2.53 -23.65
N ASP A 81 -2.89 3.17 -24.25
CA ASP A 81 -2.13 2.62 -25.37
C ASP A 81 -0.66 2.30 -25.01
N ALA A 82 -0.36 2.19 -23.72
CA ALA A 82 1.01 1.91 -23.26
C ALA A 82 1.04 1.08 -21.97
N ASN A 83 2.08 0.25 -21.82
CA ASN A 83 2.38 -0.47 -20.59
C ASN A 83 3.04 0.45 -19.55
N GLN A 84 2.37 1.55 -19.20
CA GLN A 84 2.87 2.59 -18.32
C GLN A 84 1.75 3.12 -17.42
N LEU A 85 2.13 3.52 -16.20
CA LEU A 85 1.23 4.24 -15.31
C LEU A 85 0.88 5.62 -15.89
N SER A 86 -0.34 6.06 -15.64
CA SER A 86 -0.79 7.43 -15.84
C SER A 86 -0.24 8.35 -14.74
N GLU A 87 -0.49 9.65 -14.89
CA GLU A 87 -0.19 10.62 -13.83
C GLU A 87 -0.99 10.34 -12.55
N THR A 88 -2.26 9.95 -12.69
CA THR A 88 -3.12 9.57 -11.55
C THR A 88 -2.56 8.36 -10.81
N GLY A 89 -2.19 7.30 -11.54
CA GLY A 89 -1.60 6.10 -10.95
C GLY A 89 -0.26 6.39 -10.28
N MET A 90 0.57 7.23 -10.92
CA MET A 90 1.85 7.65 -10.37
C MET A 90 1.69 8.51 -9.11
N ALA A 91 0.73 9.43 -9.09
CA ALA A 91 0.44 10.26 -7.91
C ALA A 91 -0.01 9.40 -6.71
N TYR A 92 -0.85 8.38 -6.96
CA TYR A 92 -1.25 7.43 -5.92
C TYR A 92 -0.06 6.66 -5.35
N LEU A 93 0.83 6.13 -6.20
CA LEU A 93 1.98 5.34 -5.75
C LEU A 93 3.06 6.20 -5.09
N LYS A 94 3.33 7.42 -5.57
CA LYS A 94 4.30 8.34 -4.96
C LYS A 94 3.98 8.69 -3.51
N ARG A 95 2.70 8.66 -3.12
CA ARG A 95 2.28 8.83 -1.73
C ARG A 95 2.68 7.64 -0.85
N LEU A 96 2.69 6.43 -1.40
CA LEU A 96 2.82 5.17 -0.66
C LEU A 96 4.23 4.57 -0.70
N VAL A 97 4.88 4.70 -1.86
CA VAL A 97 6.16 4.06 -2.17
C VAL A 97 7.25 5.13 -2.09
N PRO A 98 8.25 4.97 -1.21
CA PRO A 98 9.35 5.93 -1.13
C PRO A 98 10.21 5.87 -2.39
N GLU A 99 10.69 7.02 -2.87
CA GLU A 99 11.64 7.08 -4.00
C GLU A 99 12.94 6.32 -3.69
N LYS A 100 13.34 6.33 -2.42
CA LYS A 100 14.48 5.58 -1.90
C LYS A 100 14.13 4.98 -0.56
N TYR A 101 14.21 3.66 -0.46
CA TYR A 101 14.06 2.99 0.83
C TYR A 101 15.33 3.14 1.66
N LYS A 102 15.18 3.24 2.97
CA LYS A 102 16.31 3.17 3.91
C LYS A 102 16.58 1.71 4.20
N VAL A 103 17.85 1.29 4.10
CA VAL A 103 18.25 -0.05 4.50
C VAL A 103 18.11 -0.19 6.01
N GLY A 104 17.13 -0.99 6.44
CA GLY A 104 16.95 -1.34 7.85
C GLY A 104 18.19 -2.05 8.39
N LYS A 105 18.59 -1.73 9.63
CA LYS A 105 19.65 -2.47 10.34
C LYS A 105 18.96 -3.58 11.16
N PRO A 106 19.07 -4.86 10.77
CA PRO A 106 18.21 -5.89 11.34
C PRO A 106 18.55 -6.29 12.79
N PHE A 107 19.63 -5.75 13.39
CA PHE A 107 20.15 -6.20 14.69
C PHE A 107 20.86 -5.08 15.47
N VAL A 108 20.20 -3.94 15.70
CA VAL A 108 20.67 -2.94 16.68
C VAL A 108 19.79 -3.00 17.91
#